data_AF-A0A927PEW6-F1
#
_entry.id   AF-A0A927PEW6-F1
#
_cell.length_a   1.000
_cell.length_b   1.000
_cell.length_c   1.000
_cell.angle_alpha   90.00
_cell.angle_beta   90.00
_cell.angle_gamma   90.00
#
_symmetry.space_group_name_H-M   'P 1'
#
loop_
_entity.id
_entity.type
_entity.pdbx_description
1 polymer ?
#
loop_
_entity_poly.entity_id
_entity_poly.type
_entity_poly.pdbx_seq_one_letter_code
_entity_poly.pdbx_strand_id
1 'polypeptide(L)'
;MKKKLRTSLLAMNVLLVVLLSAILALSGFAIYRSDMINRYQNYAGDVVSFLAREIDGDDFQTCIETKTKSEHYKYIQKLANSLKE
;
A
#
# COMPACT_ATOMS: atom_id res chain seq x y z
N MET A 1 43.75 35.05 4.58
CA MET A 1 43.20 33.87 5.31
C MET A 1 41.71 33.95 5.63
N LYS A 2 41.13 35.07 6.10
CA LYS A 2 39.71 35.18 6.51
C LYS A 2 38.66 34.75 5.46
N LYS A 3 38.89 35.02 4.16
CA LYS A 3 37.97 34.60 3.07
C LYS A 3 37.91 33.07 2.89
N LYS A 4 39.05 32.36 2.91
CA LYS A 4 39.10 30.88 2.79
C LYS A 4 38.37 30.17 3.93
N LEU A 5 38.47 30.68 5.15
CA LEU A 5 37.75 30.13 6.31
C LEU A 5 36.23 30.24 6.16
N ARG A 6 35.74 31.41 5.71
CA ARG A 6 34.31 31.63 5.47
C ARG A 6 33.75 30.72 4.38
N THR A 7 34.48 30.54 3.28
CA THR A 7 34.06 29.64 2.19
C THR A 7 34.05 28.18 2.62
N SER A 8 35.03 27.75 3.42
CA SER A 8 35.08 26.39 3.97
C SER A 8 33.94 26.11 4.96
N LEU A 9 33.60 27.06 5.82
CA LEU A 9 32.45 26.96 6.74
C LEU A 9 31.12 26.86 5.98
N LEU A 10 30.94 27.68 4.94
CA LEU A 10 29.74 27.61 4.09
C LEU A 10 29.63 26.26 3.37
N ALA A 11 30.74 25.76 2.81
CA ALA A 11 30.76 24.47 2.12
C ALA A 11 30.40 23.31 3.06
N MET A 12 30.95 23.29 4.28
CA MET A 12 30.60 22.28 5.30
C MET A 12 29.12 22.33 5.68
N ASN A 13 28.56 23.54 5.82
CA ASN A 13 27.16 23.70 6.20
C ASN A 13 26.21 23.24 5.08
N VAL A 14 26.54 23.57 3.82
CA VAL A 14 25.80 23.07 2.66
C VAL A 14 25.86 21.54 2.59
N LEU A 15 27.03 20.95 2.79
CA LEU A 15 27.19 19.49 2.83
C LEU A 15 26.30 18.86 3.92
N LEU A 16 26.29 19.45 5.11
CA LEU A 16 25.49 18.99 6.24
C LEU A 16 24.00 19.04 5.93
N VAL A 17 23.52 20.15 5.35
CA VAL A 17 22.10 20.29 4.96
C VAL A 17 21.72 19.25 3.93
N VAL A 18 22.56 18.99 2.92
CA VAL A 18 22.30 17.96 1.91
C VAL A 18 22.22 16.57 2.55
N LEU A 19 23.12 16.24 3.46
CA LEU A 19 23.11 14.96 4.17
C LEU A 19 21.85 14.80 5.04
N LEU A 20 21.46 15.83 5.79
CA LEU A 20 20.24 15.81 6.60
C LEU A 20 18.99 15.65 5.73
N SER A 21 18.96 16.33 4.58
CA SER A 21 17.86 16.22 3.62
C SER A 21 17.75 14.81 3.05
N ALA A 22 18.87 14.18 2.73
CA ALA A 22 18.91 12.81 2.25
C ALA A 22 18.45 11.80 3.32
N ILE A 23 18.87 11.98 4.57
CA ILE A 23 18.42 11.14 5.69
C ILE A 23 16.89 11.27 5.86
N LEU A 24 16.36 12.49 5.87
CA LEU A 24 14.92 12.72 5.99
C LEU A 24 14.14 12.09 4.82
N ALA A 25 14.64 12.20 3.60
CA ALA A 25 14.02 11.57 2.43
C ALA A 25 14.00 10.04 2.56
N LEU A 26 15.10 9.42 2.99
CA LEU A 26 15.19 7.97 3.19
C LEU A 26 14.27 7.50 4.33
N SER A 27 14.24 8.21 5.46
CA SER A 27 13.35 7.90 6.58
C SER A 27 11.89 8.06 6.18
N GLY A 28 11.53 9.16 5.49
CA GLY A 28 10.18 9.39 4.99
C GLY A 28 9.74 8.31 4.01
N PHE A 29 10.62 7.90 3.09
CA PHE A 29 10.34 6.82 2.16
C PHE A 29 10.17 5.46 2.86
N ALA A 30 11.00 5.15 3.84
CA ALA A 30 10.90 3.91 4.61
C ALA A 30 9.59 3.84 5.41
N ILE A 31 9.20 4.94 6.07
CA ILE A 31 7.93 5.05 6.81
C ILE A 31 6.75 4.91 5.83
N TYR A 32 6.75 5.68 4.73
CA TYR A 32 5.71 5.61 3.71
C TYR A 32 5.55 4.19 3.16
N ARG A 33 6.67 3.51 2.86
CA ARG A 33 6.65 2.14 2.35
C ARG A 33 6.12 1.16 3.39
N SER A 34 6.53 1.28 4.65
CA SER A 34 6.04 0.43 5.75
C SER A 34 4.53 0.60 5.95
N ASP A 35 4.04 1.84 5.99
CA ASP A 35 2.63 2.13 6.15
C ASP A 35 1.81 1.68 4.94
N MET A 36 2.31 1.89 3.73
CA MET A 36 1.69 1.40 2.49
C MET A 36 1.63 -0.12 2.47
N ILE A 37 2.72 -0.81 2.78
CA ILE A 37 2.77 -2.28 2.80
C ILE A 37 1.82 -2.82 3.86
N ASN A 38 1.81 -2.27 5.07
CA ASN A 38 0.88 -2.70 6.11
C ASN A 38 -0.58 -2.48 5.69
N ARG A 39 -0.90 -1.33 5.09
CA ARG A 39 -2.25 -1.08 4.58
C ARG A 39 -2.63 -2.02 3.45
N TYR A 40 -1.75 -2.25 2.48
CA TYR A 40 -2.02 -3.16 1.37
C TYR A 40 -2.11 -4.62 1.81
N GLN A 41 -1.22 -5.07 2.70
CA GLN A 41 -1.24 -6.46 3.18
C GLN A 41 -2.45 -6.75 4.05
N ASN A 42 -2.82 -5.83 4.95
CA ASN A 42 -4.03 -6.02 5.77
C ASN A 42 -5.29 -5.94 4.91
N TYR A 43 -5.39 -4.95 4.02
CA TYR A 43 -6.59 -4.78 3.19
C TYR A 43 -6.74 -5.88 2.15
N ALA A 44 -5.69 -6.22 1.42
CA ALA A 44 -5.74 -7.30 0.43
C ALA A 44 -5.83 -8.68 1.11
N GLY A 45 -5.17 -8.88 2.25
CA GLY A 45 -5.25 -10.12 3.01
C GLY A 45 -6.65 -10.37 3.57
N ASP A 46 -7.28 -9.37 4.17
CA ASP A 46 -8.63 -9.49 4.72
C ASP A 46 -9.68 -9.64 3.62
N VAL A 47 -9.55 -8.90 2.51
CA VAL A 47 -10.46 -9.03 1.36
C VAL A 47 -10.31 -10.39 0.69
N VAL A 48 -9.09 -10.86 0.44
CA VAL A 48 -8.87 -12.17 -0.19
C VAL A 48 -9.30 -13.30 0.72
N SER A 49 -9.05 -13.21 2.03
CA SER A 49 -9.49 -14.24 2.99
C SER A 49 -11.01 -14.26 3.18
N PHE A 50 -11.66 -13.10 3.16
CA PHE A 50 -13.12 -13.00 3.16
C PHE A 50 -13.73 -13.58 1.88
N LEU A 51 -13.24 -13.17 0.71
CA LEU A 51 -13.69 -13.71 -0.59
C LEU A 51 -13.47 -15.22 -0.72
N ALA A 52 -12.34 -15.74 -0.21
CA ALA A 52 -12.04 -17.16 -0.25
C ALA A 52 -12.87 -18.00 0.73
N ARG A 53 -13.37 -17.39 1.82
CA ARG A 53 -14.33 -18.04 2.73
C ARG A 53 -15.73 -18.05 2.18
N GLU A 54 -16.11 -16.99 1.48
CA GLU A 54 -17.50 -16.80 1.10
C GLU A 54 -17.85 -17.40 -0.27
N ILE A 55 -16.88 -17.58 -1.16
CA ILE A 55 -17.07 -18.37 -2.39
C ILE A 55 -16.87 -19.85 -2.03
N ASP A 56 -17.89 -20.46 -1.43
CA ASP A 56 -17.89 -21.88 -1.14
C ASP A 56 -18.23 -22.71 -2.39
N GLY A 57 -17.81 -23.98 -2.44
CA GLY A 57 -18.03 -24.88 -3.57
C GLY A 57 -19.51 -25.08 -3.91
N ASP A 58 -20.38 -24.93 -2.91
CA ASP A 58 -21.84 -25.05 -3.03
C ASP A 58 -22.45 -23.90 -3.86
N ASP A 59 -21.88 -22.70 -3.80
CA ASP A 59 -22.34 -21.56 -4.60
C ASP A 59 -21.98 -21.77 -6.08
N PHE A 60 -20.82 -22.37 -6.34
CA PHE A 60 -20.42 -22.80 -7.68
C PHE A 60 -21.33 -23.89 -8.21
N GLN A 61 -21.65 -24.89 -7.39
CA GLN A 61 -22.55 -25.97 -7.78
C GLN A 61 -23.96 -25.44 -8.09
N THR A 62 -24.49 -24.55 -7.25
CA THR A 62 -25.78 -23.88 -7.48
C THR A 62 -25.76 -23.06 -8.77
N CYS A 63 -24.65 -22.37 -9.07
CA CYS A 63 -24.50 -21.61 -10.31
C CYS A 63 -24.46 -22.54 -11.54
N ILE A 64 -23.83 -23.71 -11.44
CA ILE A 64 -23.78 -24.72 -12.51
C ILE A 64 -25.17 -25.29 -12.77
N GLU A 65 -25.90 -25.64 -11.71
CA GLU A 65 -27.22 -26.25 -11.79
C GLU A 65 -28.30 -25.27 -12.30
N THR A 66 -28.29 -24.02 -11.81
CA THR A 66 -29.33 -23.03 -12.13
C THR A 66 -28.99 -22.16 -13.35
N LYS A 67 -27.72 -22.15 -13.80
CA LYS A 67 -27.15 -21.19 -14.75
C LYS A 67 -27.36 -19.72 -14.36
N THR A 68 -27.69 -19.46 -13.11
CA THR A 68 -27.90 -18.11 -12.58
C THR A 68 -26.94 -17.85 -11.43
N LYS A 69 -26.33 -16.66 -11.42
CA LYS A 69 -25.50 -16.23 -10.29
C LYS A 69 -26.36 -16.14 -9.04
N SER A 70 -25.93 -16.76 -7.94
CA SER A 70 -26.59 -16.61 -6.66
C SER A 70 -26.60 -15.14 -6.22
N GLU A 71 -27.62 -14.74 -5.46
CA GLU A 71 -27.67 -13.38 -4.89
C GLU A 71 -26.45 -13.11 -3.99
N HIS A 72 -25.93 -14.15 -3.36
CA HIS A 72 -24.72 -14.09 -2.56
C HIS A 72 -23.47 -13.77 -3.40
N TYR A 73 -23.30 -14.44 -4.53
CA TYR A 73 -22.25 -14.12 -5.50
C TYR A 73 -22.34 -12.67 -6.03
N LYS A 74 -23.56 -12.17 -6.28
CA LYS A 74 -23.76 -10.77 -6.73
C LYS A 74 -23.36 -9.76 -5.66
N TYR A 75 -23.67 -10.04 -4.39
CA TYR A 75 -23.27 -9.21 -3.25
C TYR A 75 -21.74 -9.15 -3.11
N ILE A 76 -21.09 -10.32 -3.18
CA ILE A 76 -19.64 -10.46 -3.17
C ILE A 76 -18.98 -9.70 -4.34
N GLN A 77 -19.53 -9.83 -5.55
CA GLN A 77 -19.05 -9.12 -6.74
C GLN A 77 -19.20 -7.59 -6.60
N LYS A 78 -20.28 -7.11 -5.98
CA LYS A 78 -20.49 -5.67 -5.73
C LYS A 78 -19.50 -5.14 -4.69
N LEU A 79 -19.24 -5.89 -3.63
CA LEU A 79 -18.23 -5.57 -2.62
C LEU A 79 -16.84 -5.48 -3.25
N ALA A 80 -16.45 -6.50 -4.04
CA ALA A 80 -15.18 -6.54 -4.76
C ALA A 80 -15.02 -5.38 -5.75
N ASN A 81 -16.10 -4.96 -6.42
CA ASN A 81 -16.07 -3.80 -7.31
C ASN A 81 -15.92 -2.47 -6.55
N SER A 82 -16.58 -2.31 -5.38
CA SER A 82 -16.39 -1.12 -4.53
C SER A 82 -15.00 -1.01 -3.91
N LEU A 83 -14.26 -2.13 -3.86
CA LEU A 83 -12.87 -2.21 -3.39
C LEU A 83 -11.84 -1.86 -4.47
N LYS A 84 -12.28 -1.84 -5.74
CA LYS A 84 -11.42 -1.58 -6.91
C LYS A 84 -11.35 -0.07 -7.26
N GLU A 85 -12.34 0.71 -6.83
CA GLU A 85 -12.37 2.18 -6.93
C GLU A 85 -11.63 2.85 -5.76
#